data_AF-A0A147K4M7-F1
#
_entry.id   AF-A0A147K4M7-F1
#
_cell.length_a   1.000
_cell.length_b   1.000
_cell.length_c   1.000
_cell.angle_alpha   90.00
_cell.angle_beta   90.00
_cell.angle_gamma   90.00
#
_symmetry.space_group_name_H-M   'P 1'
#
loop_
_entity.id
_entity.type
_entity.pdbx_description
1 polymer ?
#
loop_
_entity_poly.entity_id
_entity_poly.type
_entity_poly.pdbx_seq_one_letter_code
_entity_poly.pdbx_strand_id
1 'polypeptide(L)'
;MIQVKTTSIKTEEGTFAVIGSSDSFADSLSSSALAYQLNAPILLTNKDKILGTTTGELQRLGVTDVILLGGEAAISSKVEKELKNKRFNVIRLAGASRYSTSQKINEYIAKTGGEVFVTSGDSFADSLSASVYAAKLGIPIVFVKKDQIPKETQAFLNKYKFSKAYVIGGEAVISKEVAKELPNAERIAGPGRYSTNTRIIEKFSKGETPQALFTATGTNYKDALAGGVVAAKLGYSLLLVDPNKIDSTIENYVNGFLANSSSPGFLNLGGKGAVSSKVVWELDNLIYGDLYSSNYTEIKQTSKSTEGQF
;
A
#
# COMPACT_ATOMS: atom_id res chain seq x y z
N MET A 1 6.56 9.26 -24.91
CA MET A 1 6.80 7.81 -24.76
C MET A 1 7.72 7.59 -23.56
N ILE A 2 7.24 6.92 -22.52
CA ILE A 2 7.56 7.18 -21.10
C ILE A 2 9.03 7.57 -20.84
N GLN A 3 9.21 8.82 -20.41
CA GLN A 3 10.45 9.35 -19.85
C GLN A 3 10.13 9.95 -18.49
N VAL A 4 10.87 9.55 -17.45
CA VAL A 4 10.88 10.26 -16.17
C VAL A 4 12.32 10.58 -15.77
N LYS A 5 12.73 11.81 -16.11
CA LYS A 5 13.60 12.67 -15.31
C LYS A 5 13.11 14.10 -15.56
N THR A 6 12.92 14.81 -14.45
CA THR A 6 12.43 16.18 -14.26
C THR A 6 12.43 17.12 -15.47
N THR A 7 11.35 17.92 -15.52
CA THR A 7 10.99 19.01 -16.46
C THR A 7 10.29 18.56 -17.75
N SER A 8 9.01 18.93 -17.87
CA SER A 8 8.07 18.70 -18.99
C SER A 8 7.56 17.26 -19.20
N ILE A 9 6.62 16.85 -18.33
CA ILE A 9 5.53 15.97 -18.77
C ILE A 9 4.76 16.77 -19.82
N LYS A 10 4.94 16.46 -21.10
CA LYS A 10 3.90 16.77 -22.07
C LYS A 10 2.71 15.91 -21.66
N THR A 11 1.75 16.56 -21.00
CA THR A 11 0.37 16.12 -20.87
C THR A 11 -0.18 15.96 -22.28
N GLU A 12 0.02 14.80 -22.89
CA GLU A 12 -1.01 14.33 -23.81
C GLU A 12 -2.22 14.07 -22.92
N GLU A 13 -3.31 14.79 -23.19
CA GLU A 13 -4.49 14.84 -22.34
C GLU A 13 -5.03 13.44 -22.10
N GLY A 14 -4.86 12.96 -20.86
CA GLY A 14 -5.14 11.58 -20.51
C GLY A 14 -4.81 11.24 -19.06
N THR A 15 -5.76 10.68 -18.31
CA THR A 15 -5.49 10.18 -16.96
C THR A 15 -4.95 8.75 -17.03
N PHE A 16 -3.97 8.42 -16.17
CA PHE A 16 -3.38 7.08 -16.09
C PHE A 16 -4.17 6.19 -15.13
N ALA A 17 -4.20 4.88 -15.39
CA ALA A 17 -4.52 3.86 -14.39
C ALA A 17 -3.48 2.73 -14.41
N VAL A 18 -3.13 2.23 -13.22
CA VAL A 18 -2.28 1.07 -13.07
C VAL A 18 -3.15 -0.14 -12.79
N ILE A 19 -3.00 -1.22 -13.57
CA ILE A 19 -3.78 -2.45 -13.40
C ILE A 19 -2.86 -3.60 -13.03
N GLY A 20 -3.11 -4.16 -11.85
CA GLY A 20 -2.44 -5.34 -11.32
C GLY A 20 -3.31 -6.60 -11.37
N SER A 21 -2.68 -7.75 -11.13
CA SER A 21 -3.40 -9.03 -11.04
C SER A 21 -4.09 -9.17 -9.67
N SER A 22 -5.35 -9.61 -9.69
CA SER A 22 -6.10 -10.06 -8.51
C SER A 22 -5.56 -11.36 -7.90
N ASP A 23 -4.69 -12.08 -8.62
CA ASP A 23 -4.24 -13.43 -8.23
C ASP A 23 -2.74 -13.45 -7.87
N SER A 24 -2.00 -12.37 -8.18
CA SER A 24 -0.58 -12.23 -7.88
C SER A 24 -0.27 -10.82 -7.35
N PHE A 25 0.34 -10.76 -6.17
CA PHE A 25 0.68 -9.49 -5.51
C PHE A 25 1.97 -8.86 -6.05
N ALA A 26 2.94 -9.69 -6.45
CA ALA A 26 4.33 -9.26 -6.50
C ALA A 26 4.56 -8.13 -7.51
N ASP A 27 3.95 -8.25 -8.69
CA ASP A 27 4.08 -7.24 -9.75
C ASP A 27 3.47 -5.89 -9.31
N SER A 28 2.42 -5.91 -8.49
CA SER A 28 1.68 -4.71 -8.09
C SER A 28 2.24 -4.01 -6.84
N LEU A 29 2.89 -4.71 -5.91
CA LEU A 29 3.39 -4.07 -4.68
C LEU A 29 4.51 -3.05 -4.94
N SER A 30 5.27 -3.23 -6.02
CA SER A 30 6.33 -2.30 -6.43
C SER A 30 5.82 -1.07 -7.19
N SER A 31 4.52 -0.98 -7.49
CA SER A 31 3.95 0.08 -8.32
C SER A 31 3.33 1.24 -7.55
N SER A 32 3.23 1.16 -6.22
CA SER A 32 2.66 2.22 -5.38
C SER A 32 3.30 3.59 -5.64
N ALA A 33 4.63 3.66 -5.73
CA ALA A 33 5.35 4.88 -6.06
C ALA A 33 5.10 5.37 -7.48
N LEU A 34 5.03 4.47 -8.46
CA LEU A 34 4.71 4.82 -9.85
C LEU A 34 3.28 5.37 -9.95
N ALA A 35 2.31 4.69 -9.34
CA ALA A 35 0.91 5.11 -9.33
C ALA A 35 0.75 6.48 -8.67
N TYR A 36 1.43 6.72 -7.55
CA TYR A 36 1.45 8.03 -6.90
C TYR A 36 2.01 9.12 -7.80
N GLN A 37 3.18 8.90 -8.41
CA GLN A 37 3.82 9.86 -9.33
C GLN A 37 2.95 10.20 -10.55
N LEU A 38 2.21 9.23 -11.07
CA LEU A 38 1.30 9.39 -12.21
C LEU A 38 -0.07 9.94 -11.82
N ASN A 39 -0.31 10.23 -10.54
CA ASN A 39 -1.62 10.58 -10.01
C ASN A 39 -2.69 9.50 -10.32
N ALA A 40 -2.29 8.25 -10.53
CA ALA A 40 -3.12 7.14 -11.02
C ALA A 40 -3.71 6.27 -9.89
N PRO A 41 -4.92 5.72 -10.05
CA PRO A 41 -5.40 4.64 -9.18
C PRO A 41 -4.67 3.33 -9.49
N ILE A 42 -4.63 2.44 -8.51
CA ILE A 42 -4.33 1.02 -8.73
C ILE A 42 -5.65 0.25 -8.76
N LEU A 43 -5.95 -0.36 -9.90
CA LEU A 43 -7.09 -1.25 -10.09
C LEU A 43 -6.62 -2.70 -10.26
N LEU A 44 -7.55 -3.64 -10.14
CA LEU A 44 -7.26 -5.07 -10.25
C LEU A 44 -8.06 -5.71 -11.38
N THR A 45 -7.48 -6.76 -11.96
CA THR A 45 -8.12 -7.61 -12.96
C THR A 45 -7.85 -9.08 -12.67
N ASN A 46 -8.76 -9.95 -13.07
CA ASN A 46 -8.49 -11.38 -13.08
C ASN A 46 -7.58 -11.70 -14.27
N LYS A 47 -6.90 -12.85 -14.23
CA LYS A 47 -5.95 -13.26 -15.26
C LYS A 47 -6.49 -13.16 -16.69
N ASP A 48 -7.70 -13.69 -16.93
CA ASP A 48 -8.24 -13.84 -18.28
C ASP A 48 -9.44 -12.94 -18.59
N LYS A 49 -9.84 -12.11 -17.64
CA LYS A 49 -11.03 -11.27 -17.78
C LYS A 49 -10.91 -10.00 -16.95
N ILE A 50 -11.08 -8.85 -17.60
CA ILE A 50 -11.30 -7.59 -16.91
C ILE A 50 -12.78 -7.45 -16.57
N LEU A 51 -13.08 -7.09 -15.33
CA LEU A 51 -14.45 -6.96 -14.87
C LEU A 51 -15.07 -5.67 -15.40
N GLY A 52 -16.38 -5.71 -15.65
CA GLY A 52 -17.14 -4.54 -16.07
C GLY A 52 -17.01 -3.37 -15.09
N THR A 53 -16.90 -3.67 -13.79
CA THR A 53 -16.63 -2.69 -12.72
C THR A 53 -15.29 -1.98 -12.93
N THR A 54 -14.21 -2.71 -13.23
CA THR A 54 -12.90 -2.12 -13.53
C THR A 54 -12.98 -1.24 -14.77
N THR A 55 -13.58 -1.72 -15.86
CA THR A 55 -13.70 -0.91 -17.09
C THR A 55 -14.61 0.29 -16.94
N GLY A 56 -15.69 0.17 -16.15
CA GLY A 56 -16.58 1.28 -15.83
C GLY A 56 -15.87 2.33 -14.99
N GLU A 57 -15.00 1.92 -14.07
CA GLU A 57 -14.19 2.85 -13.27
C GLU A 57 -13.15 3.58 -14.13
N LEU A 58 -12.48 2.88 -15.06
CA LEU A 58 -11.59 3.52 -16.04
C LEU A 58 -12.32 4.61 -16.83
N GLN A 59 -13.55 4.33 -17.28
CA GLN A 59 -14.39 5.30 -18.00
C GLN A 59 -14.82 6.46 -17.11
N ARG A 60 -15.28 6.18 -15.89
CA ARG A 60 -15.72 7.18 -14.91
C ARG A 60 -14.59 8.16 -14.57
N LEU A 61 -13.36 7.67 -14.49
CA LEU A 61 -12.16 8.47 -14.20
C LEU A 61 -11.56 9.14 -15.44
N GLY A 62 -12.13 8.93 -16.64
CA GLY A 62 -11.61 9.49 -17.89
C GLY A 62 -10.24 8.96 -18.28
N VAL A 63 -9.93 7.71 -17.91
CA VAL A 63 -8.62 7.10 -18.19
C VAL A 63 -8.41 6.93 -19.68
N THR A 64 -7.23 7.29 -20.16
CA THR A 64 -6.78 7.08 -21.54
C THR A 64 -5.66 6.05 -21.61
N ASP A 65 -4.79 6.03 -20.60
CA ASP A 65 -3.56 5.24 -20.58
C ASP A 65 -3.57 4.25 -19.42
N VAL A 66 -3.46 2.97 -19.76
CA VAL A 66 -3.46 1.86 -18.82
C VAL A 66 -2.09 1.21 -18.76
N ILE A 67 -1.52 1.16 -17.56
CA ILE A 67 -0.28 0.44 -17.27
C ILE A 67 -0.64 -0.93 -16.71
N LEU A 68 -0.50 -1.99 -17.51
CA LEU A 68 -0.65 -3.37 -17.07
C LEU A 68 0.63 -3.88 -16.40
N LEU A 69 0.52 -4.39 -15.18
CA LEU A 69 1.63 -4.95 -14.42
C LEU A 69 1.66 -6.48 -14.52
N GLY A 70 2.82 -7.02 -14.86
CA GLY A 70 3.04 -8.46 -14.95
C GLY A 70 2.85 -9.04 -16.35
N GLY A 71 3.47 -10.20 -16.56
CA GLY A 71 3.43 -10.90 -17.85
C GLY A 71 2.08 -11.57 -18.13
N GLU A 72 1.97 -12.24 -19.27
CA GLU A 72 0.74 -12.94 -19.68
C GLU A 72 0.32 -14.07 -18.73
N ALA A 73 1.25 -14.59 -17.93
CA ALA A 73 0.94 -15.56 -16.89
C ALA A 73 0.06 -14.98 -15.76
N ALA A 74 0.19 -13.68 -15.48
CA ALA A 74 -0.53 -12.95 -14.43
C ALA A 74 -1.76 -12.19 -14.98
N ILE A 75 -1.63 -11.57 -16.16
CA ILE A 75 -2.71 -10.88 -16.88
C ILE A 75 -2.56 -11.22 -18.37
N SER A 76 -3.41 -12.07 -18.91
CA SER A 76 -3.25 -12.61 -20.26
C SER A 76 -3.39 -11.56 -21.35
N SER A 77 -2.94 -11.89 -22.57
CA SER A 77 -3.12 -11.02 -23.73
C SER A 77 -4.60 -10.78 -24.09
N LYS A 78 -5.54 -11.58 -23.58
CA LYS A 78 -6.99 -11.34 -23.75
C LYS A 78 -7.43 -10.06 -23.06
N VAL A 79 -7.00 -9.84 -21.81
CA VAL A 79 -7.30 -8.62 -21.06
C VAL A 79 -6.72 -7.39 -21.76
N GLU A 80 -5.48 -7.48 -22.23
CA GLU A 80 -4.84 -6.38 -22.97
C GLU A 80 -5.56 -6.06 -24.28
N LYS A 81 -5.97 -7.08 -25.04
CA LYS A 81 -6.77 -6.90 -26.26
C LYS A 81 -8.12 -6.26 -25.96
N GLU A 82 -8.79 -6.66 -24.88
CA GLU A 82 -10.07 -6.08 -24.47
C GLU A 82 -9.94 -4.60 -24.13
N LEU A 83 -8.90 -4.21 -23.38
CA LEU A 83 -8.58 -2.81 -23.07
C LEU A 83 -8.31 -2.00 -24.35
N LYS A 84 -7.49 -2.52 -25.27
CA LYS A 84 -7.20 -1.85 -26.56
C LYS A 84 -8.46 -1.70 -27.44
N ASN A 85 -9.33 -2.72 -27.46
CA ASN A 85 -10.61 -2.65 -28.18
C ASN A 85 -11.55 -1.57 -27.59
N LYS A 86 -11.42 -1.30 -26.29
CA LYS A 86 -12.11 -0.19 -25.60
C LYS A 86 -11.39 1.16 -25.76
N ARG A 87 -10.41 1.25 -26.67
CA ARG A 87 -9.65 2.47 -27.03
C ARG A 87 -8.71 3.01 -25.95
N PHE A 88 -8.36 2.21 -24.94
CA PHE A 88 -7.28 2.57 -24.02
C PHE A 88 -5.92 2.36 -24.70
N ASN A 89 -4.98 3.27 -24.46
CA ASN A 89 -3.56 3.06 -24.72
C ASN A 89 -3.02 2.12 -23.64
N VAL A 90 -2.47 0.96 -24.02
CA VAL A 90 -2.03 -0.03 -23.03
C VAL A 90 -0.52 -0.22 -23.09
N ILE A 91 0.13 -0.01 -21.95
CA ILE A 91 1.57 -0.23 -21.74
C ILE A 91 1.73 -1.37 -20.75
N ARG A 92 2.47 -2.41 -21.11
CA ARG A 92 2.74 -3.54 -20.21
C ARG A 92 4.14 -3.44 -19.61
N LEU A 93 4.21 -3.43 -18.28
CA LEU A 93 5.45 -3.52 -17.52
C LEU A 93 5.57 -4.94 -16.96
N ALA A 94 6.41 -5.76 -17.60
CA ALA A 94 6.53 -7.18 -17.28
C ALA A 94 7.92 -7.73 -17.57
N GLY A 95 8.48 -8.49 -16.64
CA GLY A 95 9.67 -9.31 -16.87
C GLY A 95 9.36 -10.81 -16.78
N ALA A 96 10.37 -11.66 -16.92
CA ALA A 96 10.23 -13.12 -16.83
C ALA A 96 9.92 -13.62 -15.41
N SER A 97 10.18 -12.78 -14.39
CA SER A 97 9.96 -13.06 -12.97
C SER A 97 9.50 -11.79 -12.25
N ARG A 98 8.92 -11.96 -11.03
CA ARG A 98 8.54 -10.84 -10.15
C ARG A 98 9.70 -9.87 -9.87
N TYR A 99 10.92 -10.39 -9.80
CA TYR A 99 12.14 -9.61 -9.59
C TYR A 99 12.40 -8.70 -10.79
N SER A 100 12.38 -9.24 -12.00
CA SER A 100 12.56 -8.48 -13.24
C SER A 100 11.39 -7.53 -13.55
N THR A 101 10.14 -7.88 -13.22
CA THR A 101 8.98 -6.98 -13.34
C THR A 101 9.12 -5.79 -12.40
N SER A 102 9.46 -6.04 -11.12
CA SER A 102 9.73 -4.98 -10.15
C SER A 102 10.80 -4.01 -10.65
N GLN A 103 11.88 -4.49 -11.26
CA GLN A 103 12.89 -3.58 -11.82
C GLN A 103 12.35 -2.73 -12.97
N LYS A 104 11.57 -3.29 -13.89
CA LYS A 104 10.93 -2.51 -14.98
C LYS A 104 9.99 -1.42 -14.48
N ILE A 105 9.31 -1.65 -13.35
CA ILE A 105 8.47 -0.65 -12.69
C ILE A 105 9.35 0.42 -12.03
N ASN A 106 10.36 -0.02 -11.28
CA ASN A 106 11.26 0.87 -10.54
C ASN A 106 12.14 1.73 -11.44
N GLU A 107 12.34 1.39 -12.72
CA GLU A 107 13.05 2.26 -13.67
C GLU A 107 12.41 3.64 -13.83
N TYR A 108 11.10 3.74 -13.61
CA TYR A 108 10.34 5.00 -13.66
C TYR A 108 10.38 5.78 -12.34
N ILE A 109 10.78 5.15 -11.25
CA ILE A 109 10.75 5.71 -9.89
C ILE A 109 12.17 6.12 -9.44
N ALA A 110 13.15 5.25 -9.71
CA ALA A 110 14.47 5.31 -9.11
C ALA A 110 15.30 6.53 -9.56
N LYS A 111 16.05 7.07 -8.61
CA LYS A 111 16.99 8.17 -8.81
C LYS A 111 18.40 7.70 -8.45
N THR A 112 19.37 8.03 -9.31
CA THR A 112 20.77 7.69 -9.03
C THR A 112 21.21 8.34 -7.70
N GLY A 113 21.81 7.57 -6.79
CA GLY A 113 22.18 8.06 -5.46
C GLY A 113 21.01 8.24 -4.48
N GLY A 114 19.78 7.89 -4.87
CA GLY A 114 18.61 7.94 -3.99
C GLY A 114 18.57 6.82 -2.96
N GLU A 115 17.41 6.64 -2.33
CA GLU A 115 17.14 5.55 -1.38
C GLU A 115 16.38 4.40 -2.08
N VAL A 116 16.38 3.21 -1.47
CA VAL A 116 15.62 2.04 -1.96
C VAL A 116 15.03 1.24 -0.80
N PHE A 117 13.77 0.81 -0.94
CA PHE A 117 13.17 -0.20 -0.08
C PHE A 117 13.50 -1.59 -0.61
N VAL A 118 14.02 -2.46 0.24
CA VAL A 118 14.37 -3.85 -0.10
C VAL A 118 13.49 -4.79 0.72
N THR A 119 12.63 -5.54 0.06
CA THR A 119 11.67 -6.45 0.70
C THR A 119 11.81 -7.86 0.15
N SER A 120 11.27 -8.86 0.83
CA SER A 120 11.24 -10.23 0.32
C SER A 120 10.30 -10.32 -0.88
N GLY A 121 10.78 -10.93 -1.98
CA GLY A 121 9.95 -11.26 -3.12
C GLY A 121 8.98 -12.40 -2.85
N ASP A 122 9.18 -13.18 -1.78
CA ASP A 122 8.42 -14.40 -1.49
C ASP A 122 7.24 -14.15 -0.52
N SER A 123 7.22 -13.00 0.15
CA SER A 123 6.15 -12.60 1.08
C SER A 123 5.68 -11.16 0.85
N PHE A 124 4.37 -10.91 0.88
CA PHE A 124 3.81 -9.60 0.53
C PHE A 124 3.81 -8.58 1.67
N ALA A 125 3.69 -9.02 2.93
CA ALA A 125 3.28 -8.14 4.02
C ALA A 125 4.26 -6.97 4.25
N ASP A 126 5.57 -7.26 4.26
CA ASP A 126 6.61 -6.24 4.44
C ASP A 126 6.62 -5.22 3.29
N SER A 127 6.47 -5.69 2.04
CA SER A 127 6.38 -4.80 0.88
C SER A 127 5.10 -3.96 0.88
N LEU A 128 3.99 -4.53 1.34
CA LEU A 128 2.72 -3.84 1.45
C LEU A 128 2.79 -2.74 2.52
N SER A 129 3.41 -3.03 3.65
CA SER A 129 3.63 -2.04 4.71
C SER A 129 4.52 -0.88 4.27
N ALA A 130 5.50 -1.12 3.39
CA ALA A 130 6.35 -0.07 2.83
C ALA A 130 5.65 0.77 1.74
N SER A 131 4.55 0.29 1.15
CA SER A 131 3.95 0.87 -0.08
C SER A 131 3.52 2.34 0.06
N VAL A 132 2.92 2.72 1.19
CA VAL A 132 2.48 4.11 1.43
C VAL A 132 3.67 5.07 1.46
N TYR A 133 4.76 4.69 2.10
CA TYR A 133 5.96 5.53 2.20
C TYR A 133 6.83 5.46 0.95
N ALA A 134 6.83 4.34 0.23
CA ALA A 134 7.38 4.27 -1.12
C ALA A 134 6.69 5.29 -2.03
N ALA A 135 5.35 5.39 -1.93
CA ALA A 135 4.56 6.39 -2.64
C ALA A 135 4.87 7.83 -2.20
N LYS A 136 4.74 8.15 -0.91
CA LYS A 136 4.95 9.50 -0.38
C LYS A 136 6.36 10.03 -0.65
N LEU A 137 7.38 9.18 -0.52
CA LEU A 137 8.78 9.58 -0.60
C LEU A 137 9.39 9.37 -1.99
N GLY A 138 8.67 8.72 -2.91
CA GLY A 138 9.19 8.36 -4.22
C GLY A 138 10.36 7.39 -4.16
N ILE A 139 10.34 6.46 -3.20
CA ILE A 139 11.37 5.45 -3.00
C ILE A 139 10.95 4.15 -3.72
N PRO A 140 11.77 3.59 -4.62
CA PRO A 140 11.47 2.32 -5.29
C PRO A 140 11.47 1.14 -4.30
N ILE A 141 10.61 0.14 -4.55
CA ILE A 141 10.60 -1.12 -3.79
C ILE A 141 11.16 -2.23 -4.68
N VAL A 142 12.33 -2.77 -4.31
CA VAL A 142 12.96 -3.91 -4.99
C VAL A 142 12.80 -5.19 -4.16
N PHE A 143 12.72 -6.31 -4.86
CA PHE A 143 12.61 -7.63 -4.23
C PHE A 143 13.94 -8.39 -4.18
N VAL A 144 14.17 -9.08 -3.07
CA VAL A 144 15.25 -10.06 -2.88
C VAL A 144 14.68 -11.40 -2.42
N LYS A 145 15.47 -12.47 -2.52
CA LYS A 145 15.18 -13.74 -1.83
C LYS A 145 15.78 -13.69 -0.43
N LYS A 146 15.40 -14.65 0.42
CA LYS A 146 15.92 -14.78 1.79
C LYS A 146 17.45 -14.72 1.86
N ASP A 147 18.12 -15.53 1.05
CA ASP A 147 19.58 -15.74 1.13
C ASP A 147 20.29 -15.34 -0.17
N GLN A 148 19.63 -14.58 -1.05
CA GLN A 148 20.21 -14.19 -2.34
C GLN A 148 19.59 -12.89 -2.87
N ILE A 149 20.43 -11.98 -3.37
CA ILE A 149 20.00 -10.89 -4.26
C ILE A 149 19.91 -11.44 -5.70
N PRO A 150 18.72 -11.50 -6.33
CA PRO A 150 18.60 -11.95 -7.71
C PRO A 150 19.40 -11.06 -8.66
N LYS A 151 19.92 -11.64 -9.75
CA LYS A 151 20.82 -10.95 -10.70
C LYS A 151 20.21 -9.65 -11.24
N GLU A 152 18.91 -9.65 -11.52
CA GLU A 152 18.18 -8.50 -12.02
C GLU A 152 18.09 -7.39 -10.97
N THR A 153 17.86 -7.75 -9.70
CA THR A 153 17.88 -6.81 -8.58
C THR A 153 19.29 -6.25 -8.38
N GLN A 154 20.33 -7.10 -8.41
CA GLN A 154 21.71 -6.64 -8.28
C GLN A 154 22.10 -5.66 -9.41
N ALA A 155 21.74 -5.97 -10.66
CA ALA A 155 22.00 -5.09 -11.79
C ALA A 155 21.31 -3.73 -11.62
N PHE A 156 20.07 -3.73 -11.11
CA PHE A 156 19.33 -2.51 -10.83
C PHE A 156 19.99 -1.66 -9.72
N LEU A 157 20.38 -2.30 -8.61
CA LEU A 157 21.10 -1.64 -7.51
C LEU A 157 22.41 -1.01 -8.01
N ASN A 158 23.18 -1.73 -8.84
CA ASN A 158 24.42 -1.24 -9.42
C ASN A 158 24.21 -0.07 -10.41
N LYS A 159 23.12 -0.10 -11.20
CA LYS A 159 22.76 0.95 -12.16
C LYS A 159 22.45 2.27 -11.46
N TYR A 160 21.65 2.24 -10.39
CA TYR A 160 21.21 3.44 -9.70
C TYR A 160 22.11 3.85 -8.53
N LYS A 161 23.02 3.00 -8.06
CA LYS A 161 24.00 3.35 -7.01
C LYS A 161 23.34 4.04 -5.81
N PHE A 162 22.29 3.42 -5.27
CA PHE A 162 21.53 3.97 -4.14
C PHE A 162 22.47 4.28 -2.97
N SER A 163 22.24 5.41 -2.28
CA SER A 163 23.02 5.83 -1.12
C SER A 163 22.58 5.13 0.16
N LYS A 164 21.35 4.58 0.18
CA LYS A 164 20.77 3.91 1.33
C LYS A 164 19.75 2.85 0.94
N ALA A 165 19.80 1.71 1.59
CA ALA A 165 18.82 0.63 1.47
C ALA A 165 18.08 0.43 2.80
N TYR A 166 16.76 0.55 2.78
CA TYR A 166 15.90 0.17 3.90
C TYR A 166 15.47 -1.29 3.72
N VAL A 167 16.03 -2.18 4.53
CA VAL A 167 15.69 -3.61 4.52
C VAL A 167 14.43 -3.81 5.36
N ILE A 168 13.31 -4.08 4.69
CA ILE A 168 12.01 -4.23 5.35
C ILE A 168 11.73 -5.72 5.57
N GLY A 169 11.60 -6.10 6.84
CA GLY A 169 11.38 -7.48 7.24
C GLY A 169 12.54 -8.05 8.07
N GLY A 170 12.21 -9.07 8.88
CA GLY A 170 13.17 -9.73 9.76
C GLY A 170 14.14 -10.66 9.02
N GLU A 171 15.10 -11.21 9.76
CA GLU A 171 16.12 -12.14 9.21
C GLU A 171 15.54 -13.47 8.71
N ALA A 172 14.33 -13.81 9.18
CA ALA A 172 13.59 -14.97 8.71
C ALA A 172 13.25 -14.86 7.20
N VAL A 173 13.05 -13.65 6.68
CA VAL A 173 12.65 -13.39 5.29
C VAL A 173 13.72 -12.73 4.43
N ILE A 174 14.70 -12.04 5.05
CA ILE A 174 15.89 -11.47 4.39
C ILE A 174 17.07 -11.61 5.35
N SER A 175 18.01 -12.50 5.05
CA SER A 175 19.18 -12.82 5.89
C SER A 175 20.06 -11.60 6.20
N LYS A 176 20.95 -11.74 7.20
CA LYS A 176 21.97 -10.73 7.50
C LYS A 176 22.97 -10.60 6.35
N GLU A 177 23.25 -11.71 5.68
CA GLU A 177 24.19 -11.82 4.57
C GLU A 177 23.71 -10.98 3.40
N VAL A 178 22.45 -11.17 2.98
CA VAL A 178 21.84 -10.30 1.95
C VAL A 178 21.85 -8.83 2.37
N ALA A 179 21.56 -8.52 3.63
CA ALA A 179 21.55 -7.13 4.09
C ALA A 179 22.94 -6.47 4.04
N LYS A 180 24.03 -7.22 4.27
CA LYS A 180 25.41 -6.72 4.21
C LYS A 180 25.85 -6.38 2.78
N GLU A 181 25.24 -6.99 1.78
CA GLU A 181 25.53 -6.71 0.36
C GLU A 181 24.84 -5.42 -0.15
N LEU A 182 23.93 -4.84 0.64
CA LEU A 182 23.14 -3.67 0.26
C LEU A 182 23.82 -2.36 0.71
N PRO A 183 23.64 -1.26 -0.04
CA PRO A 183 24.29 0.02 0.26
C PRO A 183 23.74 0.65 1.54
N ASN A 184 24.61 0.89 2.53
CA ASN A 184 24.29 1.55 3.80
C ASN A 184 22.96 1.03 4.41
N ALA A 185 22.87 -0.29 4.55
CA ALA A 185 21.63 -0.97 4.86
C ALA A 185 21.12 -0.64 6.28
N GLU A 186 19.86 -0.21 6.38
CA GLU A 186 19.14 -0.03 7.64
C GLU A 186 17.95 -1.00 7.68
N ARG A 187 17.91 -1.92 8.64
CA ARG A 187 16.81 -2.87 8.77
C ARG A 187 15.66 -2.31 9.61
N ILE A 188 14.43 -2.43 9.10
CA ILE A 188 13.19 -2.11 9.80
C ILE A 188 12.35 -3.37 9.86
N ALA A 189 12.20 -3.93 11.06
CA ALA A 189 11.47 -5.18 11.28
C ALA A 189 10.93 -5.24 12.71
N GLY A 190 9.79 -5.91 12.88
CA GLY A 190 9.25 -6.33 14.18
C GLY A 190 9.07 -7.85 14.26
N PRO A 191 8.57 -8.38 15.38
CA PRO A 191 8.33 -9.83 15.57
C PRO A 191 7.31 -10.44 14.58
N GLY A 192 6.54 -9.61 13.89
CA GLY A 192 5.57 -10.03 12.89
C GLY A 192 5.11 -8.86 12.03
N ARG A 193 4.24 -9.15 11.04
CA ARG A 193 3.80 -8.18 10.02
C ARG A 193 3.22 -6.88 10.59
N TYR A 194 2.47 -6.98 11.69
CA TYR A 194 1.83 -5.83 12.33
C TYR A 194 2.88 -4.93 13.01
N SER A 195 3.83 -5.52 13.74
CA SER A 195 4.92 -4.76 14.36
C SER A 195 5.91 -4.19 13.33
N THR A 196 6.20 -4.91 12.23
CA THR A 196 6.98 -4.34 11.13
C THR A 196 6.24 -3.15 10.52
N ASN A 197 4.93 -3.25 10.32
CA ASN A 197 4.11 -2.17 9.78
C ASN A 197 4.11 -0.93 10.69
N THR A 198 3.89 -1.06 12.00
CA THR A 198 3.91 0.08 12.93
C THR A 198 5.28 0.75 12.97
N ARG A 199 6.38 -0.02 12.98
CA ARG A 199 7.76 0.52 12.95
C ARG A 199 8.08 1.31 11.67
N ILE A 200 7.56 0.86 10.52
CA ILE A 200 7.69 1.61 9.26
C ILE A 200 6.94 2.94 9.39
N ILE A 201 5.71 2.89 9.89
CA ILE A 201 4.90 4.10 10.06
C ILE A 201 5.61 5.08 10.99
N GLU A 202 5.98 4.66 12.20
CA GLU A 202 6.69 5.49 13.19
C GLU A 202 7.96 6.14 12.63
N LYS A 203 8.73 5.38 11.83
CA LYS A 203 9.97 5.90 11.24
C LYS A 203 9.71 7.01 10.23
N PHE A 204 8.73 6.81 9.35
CA PHE A 204 8.54 7.68 8.18
C PHE A 204 7.41 8.71 8.35
N SER A 205 6.56 8.60 9.39
CA SER A 205 5.64 9.66 9.81
C SER A 205 6.25 10.62 10.82
N LYS A 206 7.49 10.40 11.27
CA LYS A 206 8.10 11.23 12.30
C LYS A 206 8.13 12.71 11.89
N GLY A 207 7.47 13.56 12.69
CA GLY A 207 7.35 14.99 12.43
C GLY A 207 6.13 15.37 11.58
N GLU A 208 5.33 14.41 11.15
CA GLU A 208 3.99 14.63 10.59
C GLU A 208 2.96 14.56 11.71
N THR A 209 1.91 15.38 11.63
CA THR A 209 0.69 15.19 12.42
C THR A 209 -0.27 14.36 11.56
N PRO A 210 -0.37 13.04 11.76
CA PRO A 210 -1.18 12.23 10.89
C PRO A 210 -2.65 12.50 11.24
N GLN A 211 -3.39 13.00 10.24
CA GLN A 211 -4.78 13.40 10.44
C GLN A 211 -5.74 12.21 10.41
N ALA A 212 -5.34 11.08 9.80
CA ALA A 212 -6.16 9.87 9.80
C ALA A 212 -5.32 8.58 9.69
N LEU A 213 -5.90 7.49 10.21
CA LEU A 213 -5.42 6.12 10.04
C LEU A 213 -6.33 5.38 9.06
N PHE A 214 -5.74 4.91 7.96
CA PHE A 214 -6.37 3.90 7.12
C PHE A 214 -5.99 2.54 7.67
N THR A 215 -6.95 1.64 7.79
CA THR A 215 -6.70 0.26 8.20
C THR A 215 -7.02 -0.69 7.07
N ALA A 216 -6.29 -1.80 7.01
CA ALA A 216 -6.59 -2.89 6.10
C ALA A 216 -6.13 -4.21 6.71
N THR A 217 -6.68 -5.32 6.23
CA THR A 217 -6.19 -6.63 6.68
C THR A 217 -4.73 -6.85 6.31
N GLY A 218 -3.94 -7.39 7.25
CA GLY A 218 -2.60 -7.86 6.98
C GLY A 218 -2.54 -9.25 6.37
N THR A 219 -3.66 -9.97 6.24
CA THR A 219 -3.70 -11.37 5.73
C THR A 219 -4.00 -11.46 4.23
N ASN A 220 -4.38 -10.34 3.61
CA ASN A 220 -4.57 -10.20 2.17
C ASN A 220 -3.98 -8.85 1.70
N TYR A 221 -3.79 -8.66 0.40
CA TYR A 221 -3.09 -7.50 -0.14
C TYR A 221 -3.97 -6.53 -0.94
N LYS A 222 -5.13 -6.98 -1.43
CA LYS A 222 -5.92 -6.28 -2.47
C LYS A 222 -6.41 -4.90 -2.00
N ASP A 223 -7.06 -4.85 -0.84
CA ASP A 223 -7.64 -3.61 -0.30
C ASP A 223 -6.55 -2.63 0.11
N ALA A 224 -5.53 -3.12 0.81
CA ALA A 224 -4.37 -2.36 1.22
C ALA A 224 -3.56 -1.79 0.04
N LEU A 225 -3.40 -2.56 -1.04
CA LEU A 225 -2.70 -2.14 -2.25
C LEU A 225 -3.45 -1.01 -2.97
N ALA A 226 -4.75 -1.19 -3.19
CA ALA A 226 -5.57 -0.21 -3.90
C ALA A 226 -5.76 1.06 -3.05
N GLY A 227 -6.10 0.92 -1.78
CA GLY A 227 -6.34 2.04 -0.87
C GLY A 227 -5.07 2.68 -0.31
N GLY A 228 -3.93 2.00 -0.33
CA GLY A 228 -2.66 2.53 0.16
C GLY A 228 -2.16 3.74 -0.63
N VAL A 229 -2.36 3.76 -1.95
CA VAL A 229 -2.02 4.93 -2.78
C VAL A 229 -2.92 6.13 -2.44
N VAL A 230 -4.18 5.88 -2.08
CA VAL A 230 -5.09 6.93 -1.60
C VAL A 230 -4.63 7.45 -0.24
N ALA A 231 -4.27 6.56 0.69
CA ALA A 231 -3.70 6.95 1.98
C ALA A 231 -2.46 7.85 1.78
N ALA A 232 -1.55 7.45 0.88
CA ALA A 232 -0.37 8.23 0.55
C ALA A 232 -0.71 9.64 0.01
N LYS A 233 -1.70 9.75 -0.90
CA LYS A 233 -2.14 11.06 -1.45
C LYS A 233 -2.78 11.96 -0.42
N LEU A 234 -3.51 11.41 0.53
CA LEU A 234 -4.13 12.17 1.62
C LEU A 234 -3.16 12.47 2.76
N GLY A 235 -1.90 12.00 2.68
CA GLY A 235 -0.91 12.17 3.73
C GLY A 235 -1.13 11.25 4.94
N TYR A 236 -1.99 10.23 4.80
CA TYR A 236 -2.37 9.31 5.87
C TYR A 236 -1.50 8.07 5.90
N SER A 237 -1.55 7.35 7.04
CA SER A 237 -0.84 6.09 7.22
C SER A 237 -1.75 4.90 6.96
N LEU A 238 -1.17 3.77 6.54
CA LEU A 238 -1.87 2.49 6.38
C LEU A 238 -1.40 1.50 7.44
N LEU A 239 -2.29 1.24 8.40
CA LEU A 239 -2.11 0.29 9.49
C LEU A 239 -2.70 -1.08 9.10
N LEU A 240 -1.86 -2.10 9.06
CA LEU A 240 -2.29 -3.47 8.83
C LEU A 240 -2.81 -4.07 10.14
N VAL A 241 -3.96 -4.75 10.09
CA VAL A 241 -4.60 -5.37 11.26
C VAL A 241 -4.93 -6.84 11.03
N ASP A 242 -5.08 -7.60 12.12
CA ASP A 242 -5.61 -8.97 12.05
C ASP A 242 -7.14 -8.91 11.79
N PRO A 243 -7.68 -9.75 10.89
CA PRO A 243 -9.11 -9.75 10.59
C PRO A 243 -10.03 -9.92 11.81
N ASN A 244 -9.56 -10.61 12.86
CA ASN A 244 -10.43 -11.13 13.92
C ASN A 244 -10.06 -10.65 15.33
N LYS A 245 -8.96 -9.91 15.51
CA LYS A 245 -8.56 -9.38 16.80
C LYS A 245 -7.71 -8.12 16.69
N ILE A 246 -7.76 -7.29 17.72
CA ILE A 246 -6.74 -6.28 18.00
C ILE A 246 -5.77 -6.86 19.04
N ASP A 247 -4.49 -6.86 18.71
CA ASP A 247 -3.43 -7.21 19.67
C ASP A 247 -2.81 -5.95 20.29
N SER A 248 -1.99 -6.14 21.32
CA SER A 248 -1.35 -5.05 22.03
C SER A 248 -0.41 -4.22 21.16
N THR A 249 0.10 -4.75 20.04
CA THR A 249 0.92 -3.97 19.10
C THR A 249 0.08 -2.90 18.43
N ILE A 250 -1.11 -3.30 17.95
CA ILE A 250 -2.04 -2.37 17.31
C ILE A 250 -2.61 -1.38 18.32
N GLU A 251 -3.03 -1.86 19.49
CA GLU A 251 -3.57 -1.01 20.56
C GLU A 251 -2.55 0.05 21.00
N ASN A 252 -1.30 -0.34 21.29
CA ASN A 252 -0.26 0.60 21.69
C ASN A 252 0.05 1.63 20.60
N TYR A 253 0.08 1.20 19.33
CA TYR A 253 0.31 2.10 18.21
C TYR A 253 -0.82 3.13 18.07
N VAL A 254 -2.09 2.68 18.14
CA VAL A 254 -3.26 3.58 18.07
C VAL A 254 -3.24 4.57 19.23
N ASN A 255 -2.97 4.13 20.46
CA ASN A 255 -2.87 5.03 21.61
C ASN A 255 -1.76 6.08 21.44
N GLY A 256 -0.59 5.68 20.94
CA GLY A 256 0.49 6.61 20.62
C GLY A 256 0.15 7.59 19.50
N PHE A 257 -0.61 7.15 18.50
CA PHE A 257 -1.14 8.00 17.44
C PHE A 257 -2.11 9.05 17.98
N LEU A 258 -3.06 8.65 18.85
CA LEU A 258 -4.06 9.54 19.45
C LEU A 258 -3.41 10.59 20.35
N ALA A 259 -2.37 10.23 21.09
CA ALA A 259 -1.61 11.18 21.92
C ALA A 259 -0.99 12.35 21.12
N ASN A 260 -0.84 12.18 19.79
CA ASN A 260 -0.23 13.17 18.89
C ASN A 260 -1.22 13.73 17.85
N SER A 261 -2.52 13.44 17.96
CA SER A 261 -3.54 13.87 17.00
C SER A 261 -4.72 14.56 17.67
N SER A 262 -5.06 15.78 17.23
CA SER A 262 -6.18 16.56 17.80
C SER A 262 -7.54 16.26 17.16
N SER A 263 -7.57 15.62 15.99
CA SER A 263 -8.79 15.23 15.29
C SER A 263 -8.50 13.98 14.45
N PRO A 264 -8.43 12.81 15.10
CA PRO A 264 -8.05 11.57 14.43
C PRO A 264 -9.17 11.10 13.50
N GLY A 265 -8.87 10.94 12.21
CA GLY A 265 -9.73 10.26 11.25
C GLY A 265 -9.45 8.75 11.21
N PHE A 266 -10.46 7.99 10.82
CA PHE A 266 -10.38 6.54 10.68
C PHE A 266 -11.12 6.06 9.44
N LEU A 267 -10.49 5.18 8.64
CA LEU A 267 -11.13 4.49 7.54
C LEU A 267 -10.65 3.05 7.45
N ASN A 268 -11.59 2.09 7.45
CA ASN A 268 -11.27 0.69 7.17
C ASN A 268 -11.42 0.38 5.68
N LEU A 269 -10.36 -0.15 5.07
CA LEU A 269 -10.31 -0.63 3.70
C LEU A 269 -10.67 -2.11 3.67
N GLY A 270 -11.69 -2.42 2.86
CA GLY A 270 -12.21 -3.78 2.71
C GLY A 270 -13.50 -4.02 3.50
N GLY A 271 -14.26 -5.02 3.08
CA GLY A 271 -15.50 -5.41 3.73
C GLY A 271 -15.31 -6.27 4.98
N LYS A 272 -16.42 -6.71 5.58
CA LYS A 272 -16.44 -7.54 6.81
C LYS A 272 -15.67 -8.87 6.72
N GLY A 273 -15.40 -9.35 5.50
CA GLY A 273 -14.58 -10.55 5.27
C GLY A 273 -13.08 -10.28 5.28
N ALA A 274 -12.66 -9.03 5.09
CA ALA A 274 -11.26 -8.60 5.20
C ALA A 274 -10.92 -8.26 6.65
N VAL A 275 -11.74 -7.42 7.28
CA VAL A 275 -11.65 -7.06 8.70
C VAL A 275 -13.04 -7.23 9.31
N SER A 276 -13.18 -8.07 10.33
CA SER A 276 -14.46 -8.36 10.94
C SER A 276 -15.09 -7.11 11.55
N SER A 277 -16.43 -7.03 11.56
CA SER A 277 -17.14 -5.90 12.18
C SER A 277 -16.79 -5.71 13.65
N LYS A 278 -16.44 -6.79 14.36
CA LYS A 278 -15.92 -6.74 15.73
C LYS A 278 -14.63 -5.93 15.80
N VAL A 279 -13.65 -6.24 14.96
CA VAL A 279 -12.35 -5.54 14.94
C VAL A 279 -12.51 -4.08 14.51
N VAL A 280 -13.35 -3.81 13.50
CA VAL A 280 -13.64 -2.44 13.09
C VAL A 280 -14.26 -1.64 14.25
N TRP A 281 -15.19 -2.24 14.99
CA TRP A 281 -15.79 -1.61 16.17
C TRP A 281 -14.79 -1.41 17.32
N GLU A 282 -13.90 -2.37 17.58
CA GLU A 282 -12.83 -2.22 18.58
C GLU A 282 -11.90 -1.05 18.25
N LEU A 283 -11.48 -0.91 16.99
CA LEU A 283 -10.66 0.21 16.53
C LEU A 283 -11.39 1.55 16.62
N ASP A 284 -12.65 1.57 16.20
CA ASP A 284 -13.50 2.75 16.28
C ASP A 284 -13.68 3.21 17.72
N ASN A 285 -13.94 2.27 18.65
CA ASN A 285 -14.03 2.58 20.07
C ASN A 285 -12.69 2.99 20.68
N LEU A 286 -11.55 2.46 20.22
CA LEU A 286 -10.23 2.94 20.65
C LEU A 286 -9.97 4.38 20.21
N ILE A 287 -10.42 4.76 19.00
CA ILE A 287 -10.16 6.09 18.42
C ILE A 287 -11.15 7.15 18.93
N TYR A 288 -12.42 6.78 19.11
CA TYR A 288 -13.51 7.70 19.41
C TYR A 288 -14.23 7.43 20.73
N GLY A 289 -13.81 6.46 21.53
CA GLY A 289 -14.47 6.07 22.79
C GLY A 289 -14.69 7.24 23.76
N ASP A 290 -13.73 8.16 23.83
CA ASP A 290 -13.84 9.38 24.63
C ASP A 290 -14.97 10.30 24.13
N LEU A 291 -15.18 10.40 22.82
CA LEU A 291 -16.29 11.16 22.23
C LEU A 291 -17.65 10.49 22.49
N TYR A 292 -17.69 9.16 22.52
CA TYR A 292 -18.91 8.42 22.87
C TYR A 292 -19.31 8.64 24.32
N SER A 293 -18.33 8.60 25.23
CA SER A 293 -18.57 8.80 26.67
C SER A 293 -18.89 10.25 27.02
N SER A 294 -18.23 11.24 26.40
CA SER A 294 -18.48 12.66 26.65
C SER A 294 -19.88 13.11 26.21
N ASN A 295 -20.42 12.53 25.14
CA ASN A 295 -21.76 12.83 24.62
C ASN A 295 -22.89 12.04 25.31
N TYR A 296 -22.56 11.09 26.19
CA TYR A 296 -23.54 10.31 26.98
C TYR A 296 -23.66 10.77 28.44
N THR A 297 -23.04 11.88 28.81
CA THR A 297 -23.27 12.54 30.09
C THR A 297 -24.64 13.24 30.05
N GLU A 298 -25.64 12.60 30.67
CA GLU A 298 -27.04 13.02 30.91
C GLU A 298 -28.12 12.63 29.89
N ILE A 299 -28.46 11.34 29.85
CA ILE A 299 -29.88 10.97 30.02
C ILE A 299 -30.02 10.41 31.43
N LYS A 300 -30.07 11.29 32.43
CA LYS A 300 -30.60 10.90 33.74
C LYS A 300 -32.07 10.58 33.49
N GLN A 301 -32.45 9.31 33.61
CA GLN A 301 -33.84 8.93 33.83
C GLN A 301 -34.33 9.73 35.05
N THR A 302 -35.03 10.83 34.83
CA THR A 302 -35.95 11.33 35.84
C THR A 302 -37.11 10.35 35.87
N SER A 303 -36.96 9.31 36.69
CA SER A 303 -38.10 8.59 37.23
C SER A 303 -38.91 9.57 38.08
N LYS A 304 -39.77 10.36 37.44
CA LYS A 304 -40.96 10.89 38.10
C LYS A 304 -42.10 9.92 37.81
N SER A 305 -42.26 9.01 38.75
CA SER A 305 -43.56 8.44 39.08
C SER A 305 -44.56 9.59 39.23
N THR A 306 -45.51 9.67 38.32
CA THR A 306 -46.84 10.21 38.63
C THR A 306 -47.83 9.29 37.96
N GLU A 307 -48.53 8.55 38.80
CA GLU A 307 -49.85 8.00 38.55
C GLU A 307 -50.70 9.03 37.80
N GLY A 308 -51.40 8.59 36.76
CA GLY A 308 -52.32 9.41 36.01
C GLY A 308 -53.12 8.55 35.05
N GLN A 309 -54.33 8.18 35.49
CA GLN A 309 -55.36 7.50 34.72
C GLN A 309 -55.57 8.17 33.35
N PHE A 310 -55.64 7.37 32.28
CA PHE A 310 -56.81 7.14 31.43
C PHE A 310 -56.51 6.00 30.45
#